data_AF-A0A1B6FV17-F1
#
_entry.id   AF-A0A1B6FV17-F1
#
_cell.length_a   1.000
_cell.length_b   1.000
_cell.length_c   1.000
_cell.angle_alpha   90.00
_cell.angle_beta   90.00
_cell.angle_gamma   90.00
#
_symmetry.space_group_name_H-M   'P 1'
#
loop_
_entity.id
_entity.type
_entity.pdbx_description
1 polymer ?
#
loop_
_entity_poly.entity_id
_entity_poly.type
_entity_poly.pdbx_seq_one_letter_code
_entity_poly.pdbx_strand_id
1 'polypeptide(L)'
;HALYMTCVELMAVPVTPNIVGTCLLDVIAKGYTVIPSTQIQLWINSIGLLMAALPDSYWLTLHDRLLQVVTCPQLAAWPYFNSPFQMFNFDVTHNCLLENKFSYTLATAHAMWHHAGIGQIATVPQFVKEKLSVAIKTEEQFLFLCHLVGPFLQRLNTERPRSIVEITATLYHL
;
A
#
# COMPACT_ATOMS: atom_id res chain seq x y z
N HIS A 1 14.61 -17.21 10.54
CA HIS A 1 14.16 -17.58 11.90
C HIS A 1 13.18 -16.56 12.45
N ALA A 2 13.58 -15.28 12.64
CA ALA A 2 12.70 -14.24 13.20
C ALA A 2 11.37 -14.08 12.45
N LEU A 3 11.41 -13.90 11.12
CA LEU A 3 10.20 -13.75 10.29
C LEU A 3 9.17 -14.86 10.52
N TYR A 4 9.59 -16.12 10.37
CA TYR A 4 8.68 -17.26 10.48
C TYR A 4 8.12 -17.45 11.89
N MET A 5 8.94 -17.25 12.93
CA MET A 5 8.45 -17.31 14.30
C MET A 5 7.40 -16.24 14.57
N THR A 6 7.62 -15.01 14.11
CA THR A 6 6.63 -13.93 14.24
C THR A 6 5.36 -14.25 13.45
N CYS A 7 5.44 -14.78 12.23
CA CYS A 7 4.24 -15.18 11.48
C CYS A 7 3.45 -16.28 12.20
N VAL A 8 4.13 -17.28 12.77
CA VAL A 8 3.47 -18.35 13.54
C VAL A 8 2.79 -17.78 14.78
N GLU A 9 3.45 -16.87 15.51
CA GLU A 9 2.86 -16.21 16.67
C GLU A 9 1.62 -15.39 16.29
N LEU A 10 1.71 -14.59 15.22
CA LEU A 10 0.57 -13.80 14.71
C LEU A 10 -0.61 -14.68 14.30
N MET A 11 -0.35 -15.84 13.68
CA MET A 11 -1.40 -16.80 13.30
C MET A 11 -1.98 -17.58 14.48
N ALA A 12 -1.26 -17.65 15.60
CA ALA A 12 -1.72 -18.31 16.82
C ALA A 12 -2.60 -17.40 17.69
N VAL A 13 -2.62 -16.09 17.45
CA VAL A 13 -3.46 -15.15 18.19
C VAL A 13 -4.94 -15.50 17.95
N PRO A 14 -5.80 -15.56 18.99
CA PRO A 14 -7.22 -15.91 18.87
C PRO A 14 -8.06 -14.71 18.37
N VAL A 15 -7.61 -14.09 17.27
CA VAL A 15 -8.21 -12.89 16.68
C VAL A 15 -8.32 -13.12 15.17
N THR A 16 -9.34 -12.56 14.54
CA THR A 16 -9.53 -12.72 13.09
C THR A 16 -8.33 -12.14 12.30
N PRO A 17 -7.88 -12.79 11.22
CA PRO A 17 -6.75 -12.34 10.40
C PRO A 17 -6.81 -10.88 9.95
N ASN A 18 -8.01 -10.39 9.60
CA ASN A 18 -8.19 -9.01 9.16
C ASN A 18 -7.84 -8.00 10.27
N ILE A 19 -8.24 -8.27 11.52
CA ILE A 19 -7.88 -7.41 12.66
C ILE A 19 -6.36 -7.41 12.84
N VAL A 20 -5.71 -8.58 12.79
CA VAL A 20 -4.24 -8.67 12.92
C VAL A 20 -3.54 -7.89 11.81
N GLY A 21 -3.95 -8.07 10.55
CA GLY A 21 -3.42 -7.32 9.40
C GLY A 21 -3.62 -5.82 9.54
N THR A 22 -4.81 -5.39 9.98
CA THR A 22 -5.11 -3.98 10.26
C THR A 22 -4.20 -3.42 11.36
N CYS A 23 -4.01 -4.16 12.46
CA CYS A 23 -3.11 -3.75 13.53
C CYS A 23 -1.67 -3.62 13.06
N LEU A 24 -1.18 -4.52 12.19
CA LEU A 24 0.16 -4.43 11.60
C LEU A 24 0.32 -3.17 10.73
N LEU A 25 -0.67 -2.82 9.91
CA LEU A 25 -0.66 -1.57 9.13
C LEU A 25 -0.70 -0.34 10.04
N ASP A 26 -1.47 -0.40 11.12
CA ASP A 26 -1.61 0.67 12.10
C ASP A 26 -0.30 0.97 12.87
N VAL A 27 0.61 0.00 13.01
CA VAL A 27 1.95 0.21 13.61
C VAL A 27 2.68 1.38 12.93
N ILE A 28 2.56 1.45 11.60
CA ILE A 28 3.19 2.49 10.79
C ILE A 28 2.29 3.72 10.71
N ALA A 29 0.99 3.52 10.43
CA ALA A 29 0.09 4.61 10.11
C ALA A 29 -0.28 5.51 11.31
N LYS A 30 -0.32 4.96 12.53
CA LYS A 30 -0.70 5.70 13.74
C LYS A 30 0.50 6.29 14.49
N GLY A 31 1.73 6.07 14.02
CA GLY A 31 2.93 6.66 14.59
C GLY A 31 3.09 6.35 16.07
N TYR A 32 3.31 5.06 16.41
CA TYR A 32 3.59 4.70 17.80
C TYR A 32 4.86 5.40 18.29
N THR A 33 4.79 6.01 19.48
CA THR A 33 5.90 6.77 20.11
C THR A 33 7.18 5.95 20.31
N VAL A 34 7.08 4.63 20.17
CA VAL A 34 8.18 3.67 20.32
C VAL A 34 9.04 3.60 19.06
N ILE A 35 8.54 3.99 17.88
CA ILE A 35 9.28 3.89 16.62
C ILE A 35 10.11 5.16 16.41
N PRO A 36 11.46 5.07 16.40
CA PRO A 36 12.30 6.20 16.05
C PRO A 36 12.03 6.63 14.60
N SER A 37 11.83 7.93 14.37
CA SER A 37 11.56 8.47 13.02
C SER A 37 12.62 8.05 12.01
N THR A 38 13.89 8.06 12.40
CA THR A 38 15.04 7.65 11.57
C THR A 38 15.00 6.19 11.13
N GLN A 39 14.20 5.34 11.77
CA GLN A 39 14.10 3.92 11.48
C GLN A 39 12.80 3.54 10.78
N ILE A 40 11.89 4.48 10.51
CA ILE A 40 10.55 4.18 10.00
C ILE A 40 10.57 3.33 8.71
N GLN A 41 11.55 3.56 7.83
CA GLN A 41 11.69 2.80 6.59
C GLN A 41 12.00 1.32 6.86
N LEU A 42 12.77 1.02 7.92
CA LEU A 42 13.04 -0.35 8.34
C LEU A 42 11.76 -1.03 8.85
N TRP A 43 10.93 -0.30 9.60
CA TRP A 43 9.63 -0.80 10.08
C TRP A 43 8.65 -1.04 8.92
N ILE A 44 8.57 -0.12 7.97
CA ILE A 44 7.79 -0.28 6.72
C ILE A 44 8.22 -1.55 5.99
N ASN A 45 9.53 -1.75 5.83
CA ASN A 45 10.09 -2.93 5.19
C ASN A 45 9.76 -4.22 5.96
N SER A 46 9.88 -4.22 7.30
CA SER A 46 9.56 -5.37 8.14
C SER A 46 8.08 -5.75 8.10
N ILE A 47 7.17 -4.76 8.13
CA ILE A 47 5.74 -5.02 7.98
C ILE A 47 5.43 -5.53 6.57
N GLY A 48 6.06 -4.97 5.53
CA GLY A 48 5.94 -5.49 4.16
C GLY A 48 6.33 -6.96 4.05
N LEU A 49 7.46 -7.35 4.66
CA LEU A 49 7.91 -8.75 4.75
C LEU A 49 6.91 -9.65 5.49
N LEU A 50 6.43 -9.21 6.65
CA LEU A 50 5.45 -9.97 7.44
C LEU A 50 4.15 -10.18 6.67
N MET A 51 3.59 -9.11 6.11
CA MET A 51 2.34 -9.16 5.34
C MET A 51 2.48 -10.05 4.11
N ALA A 52 3.61 -10.00 3.40
CA ALA A 52 3.88 -10.88 2.26
C ALA A 52 4.00 -12.36 2.67
N ALA A 53 4.49 -12.66 3.88
CA ALA A 53 4.67 -14.02 4.39
C ALA A 53 3.42 -14.62 5.05
N LEU A 54 2.41 -13.81 5.38
CA LEU A 54 1.15 -14.25 5.97
C LEU A 54 0.13 -14.71 4.92
N PRO A 55 -0.89 -15.50 5.30
CA PRO A 55 -2.00 -15.84 4.41
C PRO A 55 -2.77 -14.63 3.86
N ASP A 56 -3.50 -14.84 2.78
CA ASP A 56 -4.34 -13.83 2.09
C ASP A 56 -5.29 -13.06 3.00
N SER A 57 -5.95 -13.75 3.91
CA SER A 57 -6.84 -13.14 4.91
C SER A 57 -6.19 -12.05 5.78
N TYR A 58 -4.86 -12.01 5.90
CA TYR A 58 -4.13 -10.96 6.62
C TYR A 58 -3.81 -9.78 5.71
N TRP A 59 -3.23 -10.04 4.53
CA TRP A 59 -2.68 -8.99 3.68
C TRP A 59 -3.70 -8.32 2.75
N LEU A 60 -4.86 -8.93 2.51
CA LEU A 60 -5.96 -8.29 1.78
C LEU A 60 -6.48 -7.01 2.46
N THR A 61 -6.20 -6.83 3.76
CA THR A 61 -6.51 -5.59 4.49
C THR A 61 -5.78 -4.37 3.94
N LEU A 62 -4.65 -4.55 3.26
CA LEU A 62 -3.98 -3.47 2.53
C LEU A 62 -4.85 -2.96 1.37
N HIS A 63 -5.54 -3.85 0.65
CA HIS A 63 -6.43 -3.46 -0.44
C HIS A 63 -7.60 -2.62 0.09
N ASP A 64 -8.18 -3.03 1.23
CA ASP A 64 -9.23 -2.24 1.90
C ASP A 64 -8.71 -0.86 2.32
N ARG A 65 -7.48 -0.80 2.87
CA ARG A 65 -6.84 0.46 3.26
C ARG A 65 -6.61 1.39 2.07
N LEU A 66 -6.11 0.85 0.96
CA LEU A 66 -5.89 1.60 -0.27
C LEU A 66 -7.21 2.15 -0.81
N LEU A 67 -8.27 1.36 -0.81
CA LEU A 67 -9.59 1.82 -1.23
C LEU A 67 -10.14 2.92 -0.30
N GLN A 68 -9.97 2.78 1.02
CA GLN A 68 -10.34 3.83 1.99
C GLN A 68 -9.58 5.14 1.74
N VAL A 69 -8.29 5.06 1.42
CA VAL A 69 -7.48 6.24 1.10
C VAL A 69 -7.93 6.87 -0.21
N VAL A 70 -8.16 6.07 -1.26
CA VAL A 70 -8.60 6.57 -2.57
C VAL A 70 -9.96 7.27 -2.48
N THR A 71 -10.87 6.72 -1.68
CA THR A 71 -12.24 7.24 -1.53
C THR A 71 -12.37 8.33 -0.46
N CYS A 72 -11.29 8.68 0.25
CA CYS A 72 -11.40 9.65 1.33
C CYS A 72 -11.66 11.07 0.80
N PRO A 73 -12.43 11.90 1.54
CA PRO A 73 -12.76 13.26 1.10
C PRO A 73 -11.52 14.13 0.85
N GLN A 74 -10.43 13.89 1.59
CA GLN A 74 -9.19 14.65 1.46
C GLN A 74 -8.47 14.41 0.12
N LEU A 75 -8.58 13.20 -0.45
CA LEU A 75 -8.01 12.93 -1.77
C LEU A 75 -8.96 13.36 -2.89
N ALA A 76 -10.28 13.21 -2.69
CA ALA A 76 -11.29 13.57 -3.67
C ALA A 76 -11.50 15.08 -3.83
N ALA A 77 -11.39 15.87 -2.75
CA ALA A 77 -11.60 17.32 -2.78
C ALA A 77 -10.29 18.13 -2.75
N TRP A 78 -9.15 17.44 -2.57
CA TRP A 78 -7.80 18.01 -2.43
C TRP A 78 -7.71 19.39 -1.74
N PRO A 79 -7.99 19.47 -0.43
CA PRO A 79 -7.99 20.74 0.30
C PRO A 79 -6.58 21.27 0.64
N TYR A 80 -5.53 20.65 0.10
CA TYR A 80 -4.14 20.94 0.47
C TYR A 80 -3.53 22.00 -0.45
N PHE A 81 -2.71 22.88 0.12
CA PHE A 81 -1.90 23.82 -0.66
C PHE A 81 -0.75 23.12 -1.40
N ASN A 82 -0.23 22.04 -0.81
CA ASN A 82 0.84 21.25 -1.40
C ASN A 82 0.35 20.46 -2.60
N SER A 83 1.23 20.28 -3.59
CA SER A 83 0.90 19.46 -4.75
C SER A 83 0.78 17.98 -4.37
N PRO A 84 -0.01 17.18 -5.12
CA PRO A 84 -0.06 15.74 -4.94
C PRO A 84 1.32 15.08 -4.94
N PHE A 85 2.23 15.52 -5.80
CA PHE A 85 3.60 15.00 -5.86
C PHE A 85 4.40 15.22 -4.56
N GLN A 86 4.21 16.36 -3.89
CA GLN A 86 4.83 16.60 -2.58
C GLN A 86 4.19 15.72 -1.51
N MET A 87 2.86 15.59 -1.53
CA MET A 87 2.10 14.80 -0.56
C MET A 87 2.24 13.28 -0.77
N PHE A 88 2.62 12.80 -1.95
CA PHE A 88 2.85 11.37 -2.17
C PHE A 88 4.30 10.96 -1.95
N ASN A 89 5.20 11.94 -1.83
CA ASN A 89 6.60 11.70 -1.54
C ASN A 89 6.82 11.43 -0.04
N PHE A 90 7.21 10.20 0.28
CA PHE A 90 7.46 9.76 1.65
C PHE A 90 8.55 10.57 2.34
N ASP A 91 9.69 10.79 1.70
CA ASP A 91 10.81 11.50 2.32
C ASP A 91 10.46 12.97 2.61
N VAL A 92 9.77 13.63 1.68
CA VAL A 92 9.32 15.02 1.89
C VAL A 92 8.34 15.09 3.05
N THR A 93 7.31 14.24 3.05
CA THR A 93 6.25 14.29 4.06
C THR A 93 6.72 13.86 5.44
N HIS A 94 7.55 12.81 5.52
CA HIS A 94 8.12 12.33 6.77
C HIS A 94 9.07 13.37 7.40
N ASN A 95 10.01 13.93 6.61
CA ASN A 95 10.99 14.86 7.14
C ASN A 95 10.40 16.24 7.48
N CYS A 96 9.33 16.64 6.79
CA CYS A 96 8.61 17.88 7.10
C CYS A 96 7.51 17.71 8.16
N LEU A 97 7.38 16.53 8.77
CA LEU A 97 6.33 16.20 9.76
C LEU A 97 4.91 16.51 9.25
N LEU A 98 4.70 16.35 7.93
CA LEU A 98 3.37 16.45 7.36
C LEU A 98 2.61 15.18 7.70
N GLU A 99 1.57 15.31 8.53
CA GLU A 99 0.69 14.18 8.85
C GLU A 99 0.03 13.71 7.55
N ASN A 100 0.54 12.62 6.99
CA ASN A 100 0.19 12.24 5.63
C ASN A 100 0.01 10.74 5.43
N LYS A 101 -1.23 10.32 5.64
CA LYS A 101 -1.69 8.96 5.38
C LYS A 101 -1.45 8.51 3.92
N PHE A 102 -1.34 9.42 2.95
CA PHE A 102 -1.16 9.06 1.54
C PHE A 102 0.21 8.45 1.29
N SER A 103 1.29 9.16 1.64
CA SER A 103 2.65 8.70 1.41
C SER A 103 3.00 7.46 2.24
N TYR A 104 2.52 7.37 3.48
CA TYR A 104 2.70 6.18 4.32
C TYR A 104 1.97 4.95 3.79
N THR A 105 0.75 5.12 3.27
CA THR A 105 0.01 4.02 2.65
C THR A 105 0.71 3.56 1.37
N LEU A 106 1.19 4.49 0.53
CA LEU A 106 1.98 4.18 -0.66
C LEU A 106 3.26 3.40 -0.28
N ALA A 107 4.05 3.92 0.67
CA ALA A 107 5.29 3.28 1.11
C ALA A 107 5.04 1.86 1.66
N THR A 108 3.96 1.66 2.42
CA THR A 108 3.60 0.34 2.96
C THR A 108 3.14 -0.62 1.86
N ALA A 109 2.33 -0.15 0.91
CA ALA A 109 1.93 -0.94 -0.24
C ALA A 109 3.14 -1.33 -1.10
N HIS A 110 4.05 -0.38 -1.32
CA HIS A 110 5.27 -0.61 -2.07
C HIS A 110 6.17 -1.64 -1.40
N ALA A 111 6.37 -1.54 -0.09
CA ALA A 111 7.15 -2.51 0.67
C ALA A 111 6.53 -3.91 0.63
N MET A 112 5.21 -4.03 0.84
CA MET A 112 4.55 -5.33 0.78
C MET A 112 4.66 -5.95 -0.62
N TRP A 113 4.36 -5.18 -1.68
CA TRP A 113 4.44 -5.67 -3.05
C TRP A 113 5.87 -5.95 -3.50
N HIS A 114 6.87 -5.27 -2.94
CA HIS A 114 8.27 -5.61 -3.17
C HIS A 114 8.59 -7.03 -2.68
N HIS A 115 8.05 -7.44 -1.52
CA HIS A 115 8.27 -8.77 -0.94
C HIS A 115 7.26 -9.83 -1.38
N ALA A 116 6.17 -9.42 -2.03
CA ALA A 116 5.10 -10.30 -2.46
C ALA A 116 5.59 -11.32 -3.51
N GLY A 117 5.13 -12.56 -3.40
CA GLY A 117 5.35 -13.60 -4.40
C GLY A 117 4.54 -13.37 -5.68
N ILE A 118 4.86 -14.11 -6.74
CA ILE A 118 4.21 -13.95 -8.06
C ILE A 118 2.69 -14.16 -8.02
N GLY A 119 2.19 -15.02 -7.12
CA GLY A 119 0.76 -15.25 -6.92
C GLY A 119 0.04 -14.04 -6.32
N GLN A 120 0.63 -13.41 -5.30
CA GLN A 120 0.10 -12.20 -4.68
C GLN A 120 0.10 -11.03 -5.66
N ILE A 121 1.21 -10.81 -6.36
CA ILE A 121 1.34 -9.75 -7.37
C ILE A 121 0.34 -9.92 -8.52
N ALA A 122 0.03 -11.15 -8.90
CA ALA A 122 -0.97 -11.42 -9.94
C ALA A 122 -2.39 -10.94 -9.59
N THR A 123 -2.69 -10.68 -8.30
CA THR A 123 -3.99 -10.15 -7.86
C THR A 123 -4.11 -8.64 -8.00
N VAL A 124 -2.99 -7.92 -8.09
CA VAL A 124 -2.95 -6.44 -8.14
C VAL A 124 -3.66 -5.87 -9.38
N PRO A 125 -3.44 -6.38 -10.61
CA PRO A 125 -4.17 -5.90 -11.79
C PRO A 125 -5.70 -5.99 -11.64
N GLN A 126 -6.18 -7.12 -11.12
CA GLN A 126 -7.61 -7.33 -10.91
C GLN A 126 -8.16 -6.37 -9.85
N PHE A 127 -7.45 -6.20 -8.73
CA PHE A 127 -7.81 -5.24 -7.70
C PHE A 127 -7.88 -3.80 -8.24
N VAL A 128 -6.88 -3.38 -9.02
CA VAL A 128 -6.88 -2.04 -9.66
C VAL A 128 -8.08 -1.89 -10.58
N LYS A 129 -8.34 -2.87 -11.44
CA LYS A 129 -9.43 -2.84 -12.43
C LYS A 129 -10.82 -2.89 -11.81
N GLU A 130 -11.03 -3.69 -10.77
CA GLU A 130 -12.37 -3.92 -10.22
C GLU A 130 -12.72 -3.00 -9.05
N LYS A 131 -11.72 -2.46 -8.34
CA LYS A 131 -11.94 -1.64 -7.13
C LYS A 131 -11.44 -0.22 -7.30
N LEU A 132 -10.16 -0.03 -7.59
CA LEU A 132 -9.57 1.33 -7.58
C LEU A 132 -10.04 2.17 -8.76
N SER A 133 -10.08 1.61 -9.97
CA SER A 133 -10.54 2.30 -11.18
C SER A 133 -11.96 2.88 -11.01
N VAL A 134 -12.85 2.12 -10.39
CA VAL A 134 -14.26 2.51 -10.16
C VAL A 134 -14.34 3.70 -9.20
N ALA A 135 -13.45 3.77 -8.22
CA ALA A 135 -13.40 4.80 -7.21
C ALA A 135 -12.77 6.13 -7.69
N ILE A 136 -11.96 6.10 -8.75
CA ILE A 136 -11.27 7.28 -9.28
C ILE A 136 -12.26 8.15 -10.06
N LYS A 137 -12.29 9.43 -9.69
CA LYS A 137 -13.16 10.48 -10.25
C LYS A 137 -12.42 11.81 -10.42
N THR A 138 -11.27 12.00 -9.77
CA THR A 138 -10.48 13.23 -9.83
C THR A 138 -9.03 12.95 -10.22
N GLU A 139 -8.33 14.00 -10.64
CA GLU A 139 -6.92 13.94 -11.04
C GLU A 139 -6.03 13.47 -9.89
N GLU A 140 -6.27 13.90 -8.66
CA GLU A 140 -5.45 13.56 -7.50
C GLU A 140 -5.59 12.09 -7.12
N GLN A 141 -6.80 11.52 -7.25
CA GLN A 141 -7.02 10.09 -7.09
C GLN A 141 -6.31 9.28 -8.18
N PHE A 142 -6.33 9.78 -9.43
CA PHE A 142 -5.61 9.16 -10.54
C PHE A 142 -4.09 9.22 -10.32
N LEU A 143 -3.55 10.37 -9.90
CA LEU A 143 -2.13 10.52 -9.57
C LEU A 143 -1.72 9.59 -8.42
N PHE A 144 -2.56 9.41 -7.40
CA PHE A 144 -2.31 8.45 -6.33
C PHE A 144 -2.21 7.02 -6.88
N LEU A 145 -3.13 6.61 -7.77
CA LEU A 145 -3.06 5.30 -8.42
C LEU A 145 -1.77 5.14 -9.24
N CYS A 146 -1.38 6.16 -10.00
CA CYS A 146 -0.12 6.15 -10.76
C CYS A 146 1.11 5.96 -9.85
N HIS A 147 1.16 6.65 -8.70
CA HIS A 147 2.23 6.47 -7.72
C HIS A 147 2.19 5.09 -7.06
N LEU A 148 1.00 4.51 -6.90
CA LEU A 148 0.83 3.17 -6.34
C LEU A 148 1.39 2.09 -7.29
N VAL A 149 0.97 2.08 -8.56
CA VAL A 149 1.29 1.00 -9.50
C VAL A 149 2.59 1.22 -10.28
N GLY A 150 3.00 2.47 -10.49
CA GLY A 150 4.13 2.86 -11.33
C GLY A 150 5.42 2.07 -11.04
N PRO A 151 5.88 1.98 -9.78
CA PRO A 151 7.09 1.23 -9.42
C PRO A 151 7.05 -0.27 -9.75
N PHE A 152 5.85 -0.85 -9.91
CA PHE A 152 5.66 -2.29 -10.14
C PHE A 152 5.46 -2.67 -11.60
N LEU A 153 5.30 -1.68 -12.50
CA LEU A 153 5.07 -1.94 -13.92
C LEU A 153 6.21 -2.75 -14.55
N GLN A 154 7.46 -2.45 -14.21
CA GLN A 154 8.60 -3.22 -14.72
C GLN A 154 8.53 -4.69 -14.29
N ARG A 155 8.25 -4.95 -13.01
CA ARG A 155 8.12 -6.31 -12.47
C ARG A 155 6.98 -7.06 -13.15
N LEU A 156 5.84 -6.41 -13.35
CA LEU A 156 4.71 -6.99 -14.09
C LEU A 156 5.07 -7.27 -15.55
N ASN A 157 5.83 -6.40 -16.21
CA ASN A 157 6.28 -6.65 -17.58
C ASN A 157 7.17 -7.87 -17.68
N THR A 158 8.09 -8.07 -16.71
CA THR A 158 9.00 -9.21 -16.70
C THR A 158 8.30 -10.52 -16.32
N GLU A 159 7.47 -10.50 -15.27
CA GLU A 159 6.86 -11.73 -14.72
C GLU A 159 5.53 -12.09 -15.42
N ARG A 160 4.75 -11.09 -15.87
CA ARG A 160 3.40 -11.27 -16.45
C ARG A 160 3.07 -10.19 -17.51
N PRO A 161 3.63 -10.26 -18.73
CA PRO A 161 3.43 -9.26 -19.79
C PRO A 161 1.97 -8.98 -20.17
N ARG A 162 1.03 -9.91 -19.96
CA ARG A 162 -0.40 -9.67 -20.19
C ARG A 162 -0.99 -8.69 -19.19
N SER A 163 -0.56 -8.77 -17.93
CA SER A 163 -1.07 -7.92 -16.83
C SER A 163 -0.65 -6.46 -16.98
N ILE A 164 0.52 -6.16 -17.57
CA ILE A 164 0.89 -4.76 -17.84
C ILE A 164 -0.01 -4.14 -18.91
N VAL A 165 -0.39 -4.89 -19.96
CA VAL A 165 -1.34 -4.39 -20.97
C VAL A 165 -2.69 -4.08 -20.32
N GLU A 166 -3.18 -4.96 -19.45
CA GLU A 166 -4.44 -4.77 -18.72
C GLU A 166 -4.41 -3.55 -17.80
N ILE A 167 -3.35 -3.38 -17.00
CA ILE A 167 -3.20 -2.20 -16.12
C ILE A 167 -3.09 -0.94 -16.97
N THR A 168 -2.26 -0.94 -18.02
CA THR A 168 -2.06 0.23 -18.87
C THR A 168 -3.36 0.64 -19.55
N ALA A 169 -4.10 -0.31 -20.12
CA ALA A 169 -5.42 -0.05 -20.70
C ALA A 169 -6.40 0.50 -19.65
N THR A 170 -6.39 -0.05 -18.43
CA THR A 170 -7.22 0.47 -17.33
C THR A 170 -6.86 1.91 -16.98
N LEU A 171 -5.57 2.25 -16.92
CA LEU A 171 -5.11 3.62 -16.64
C LEU A 171 -5.51 4.61 -17.74
N TYR A 172 -5.45 4.21 -19.01
CA TYR A 172 -5.88 5.05 -20.13
C TYR A 172 -7.40 5.28 -20.21
N HIS A 173 -8.20 4.43 -19.57
CA HIS A 173 -9.65 4.55 -19.55
C HIS A 173 -10.19 5.38 -18.37
N LEU A 174 -9.31 5.82 -17.45
CA LEU A 174 -9.64 6.68 -16.31
C LEU A 174 -9.45 8.16 -16.67
#